data_AF-A0A2H6H0K6-F1
#
_entry.id   AF-A0A2H6H0K6-F1
#
_cell.length_a   1.000
_cell.length_b   1.000
_cell.length_c   1.000
_cell.angle_alpha   90.00
_cell.angle_beta   90.00
_cell.angle_gamma   90.00
#
_symmetry.space_group_name_H-M   'P 1'
#
loop_
_entity.id
_entity.type
_entity.pdbx_description
1 polymer ?
#
loop_
_entity_poly.entity_id
_entity_poly.type
_entity_poly.pdbx_seq_one_letter_code
_entity_poly.pdbx_strand_id
1 'polypeptide(L)'
;MPKTYGSKTRKTSKKKEEKLEKIEKISQADYEKKVLELAGKELTSEKIGEELRKQGIHPKEYEKKISKILKDKYINPDLKNIQAKLERVKNHYAKNKQDKRAMREKDRIFAQFKKLKEYHQVS
;
A
#
# COMPACT_ATOMS: atom_id res chain seq x y z
N MET A 1 -17.33 -16.95 -36.55
CA MET A 1 -18.03 -17.31 -35.29
C MET A 1 -17.34 -16.61 -34.12
N PRO A 2 -18.02 -15.74 -33.36
CA PRO A 2 -17.41 -15.07 -32.20
C PRO A 2 -17.30 -16.03 -31.00
N LYS A 3 -16.10 -16.13 -30.41
CA LYS A 3 -15.84 -16.91 -29.19
C LYS A 3 -16.44 -16.17 -27.98
N THR A 4 -17.44 -16.75 -27.33
CA THR A 4 -18.01 -16.24 -26.09
C THR A 4 -17.10 -16.62 -24.92
N TYR A 5 -16.48 -15.63 -24.29
CA TYR A 5 -15.72 -15.84 -23.05
C TYR A 5 -16.71 -15.93 -21.90
N GLY A 6 -16.91 -17.14 -21.37
CA GLY A 6 -17.76 -17.39 -20.22
C GLY A 6 -17.35 -16.53 -19.02
N SER A 7 -18.28 -15.72 -18.53
CA SER A 7 -18.14 -14.94 -17.31
C SER A 7 -17.98 -15.91 -16.13
N LYS A 8 -16.78 -15.99 -15.55
CA LYS A 8 -16.56 -16.65 -14.26
C LYS A 8 -17.41 -15.96 -13.19
N THR A 9 -18.49 -16.63 -12.79
CA THR A 9 -19.29 -16.29 -11.62
C THR A 9 -18.40 -16.21 -10.38
N ARG A 10 -18.56 -15.14 -9.60
CA ARG A 10 -17.87 -14.94 -8.31
C ARG A 10 -18.28 -16.06 -7.37
N LYS A 11 -17.40 -17.05 -7.17
CA LYS A 11 -17.53 -18.00 -6.06
C LYS A 11 -17.45 -17.20 -4.75
N THR A 12 -18.62 -17.02 -4.14
CA THR A 12 -18.81 -16.70 -2.74
C THR A 12 -18.10 -17.75 -1.89
N SER A 13 -16.87 -17.47 -1.47
CA SER A 13 -16.14 -18.30 -0.53
C SER A 13 -16.65 -18.05 0.88
N LYS A 14 -17.77 -18.69 1.21
CA LYS A 14 -18.11 -19.16 2.56
C LYS A 14 -16.97 -20.10 3.04
N LYS A 15 -15.91 -19.57 3.64
CA LYS A 15 -14.94 -20.35 4.45
C LYS A 15 -13.99 -19.41 5.21
N LYS A 16 -14.45 -18.85 6.33
CA LYS A 16 -13.58 -18.25 7.38
C LYS A 16 -14.38 -17.99 8.66
N GLU A 17 -15.18 -18.97 9.06
CA GLU A 17 -15.71 -19.06 10.42
C GLU A 17 -14.81 -20.02 11.18
N GLU A 18 -13.66 -19.54 11.65
CA GLU A 18 -12.90 -20.22 12.69
C GLU A 18 -11.91 -19.22 13.30
N LYS A 19 -12.20 -18.84 14.55
CA LYS A 19 -11.41 -18.01 15.47
C LYS A 19 -11.28 -16.52 15.15
N LEU A 20 -12.39 -15.80 15.22
CA LEU A 20 -12.36 -14.43 15.73
C LEU A 20 -12.75 -14.51 17.20
N GLU A 21 -11.75 -14.71 18.06
CA GLU A 21 -11.86 -14.19 19.43
C GLU A 21 -12.29 -12.73 19.28
N LYS A 22 -13.46 -12.38 19.82
CA LYS A 22 -13.95 -11.01 19.83
C LYS A 22 -12.98 -10.20 20.68
N ILE A 23 -11.93 -9.69 20.05
CA ILE A 23 -11.08 -8.66 20.63
C ILE A 23 -12.02 -7.48 20.85
N GLU A 24 -12.13 -7.03 22.10
CA GLU A 24 -12.94 -5.89 22.47
C GLU A 24 -12.62 -4.71 21.56
N LYS A 25 -13.66 -4.12 20.98
CA LYS A 25 -13.50 -2.97 20.10
C LYS A 25 -12.88 -1.85 20.92
N ILE A 26 -11.65 -1.52 20.56
CA ILE A 26 -10.91 -0.44 21.22
C ILE A 26 -11.62 0.88 20.93
N SER A 27 -11.52 1.85 21.84
CA SER A 27 -12.06 3.18 21.62
C SER A 27 -11.42 3.85 20.40
N GLN A 28 -12.15 4.76 19.74
CA GLN A 28 -11.63 5.59 18.65
C GLN A 28 -10.35 6.34 19.06
N ALA A 29 -10.27 6.79 20.31
CA ALA A 29 -9.09 7.48 20.83
C ALA A 29 -7.85 6.57 20.90
N ASP A 30 -8.04 5.32 21.31
CA ASP A 30 -6.95 4.36 21.43
C ASP A 30 -6.50 3.85 20.06
N TYR A 31 -7.42 3.75 19.10
CA TYR A 31 -7.09 3.52 17.71
C TYR A 31 -6.19 4.63 17.15
N GLU A 32 -6.54 5.90 17.38
CA GLU A 32 -5.75 7.04 16.92
C GLU A 32 -4.36 7.06 17.57
N LYS A 33 -4.25 6.74 18.87
CA LYS A 33 -2.96 6.60 19.57
C LYS A 33 -2.10 5.49 18.96
N LYS A 34 -2.65 4.29 18.75
CA LYS A 34 -1.92 3.17 18.13
C LYS A 34 -1.43 3.51 16.72
N VAL A 35 -2.26 4.21 15.94
CA VAL A 35 -1.86 4.67 14.59
C VAL A 35 -0.68 5.64 14.67
N LEU A 36 -0.69 6.58 15.63
CA LEU A 36 0.41 7.52 15.85
C LEU A 36 1.68 6.83 16.35
N GLU A 37 1.57 5.84 17.24
CA GLU A 37 2.70 5.02 17.70
C GLU A 37 3.33 4.24 16.55
N LEU A 38 2.52 3.58 15.71
CA LEU A 38 3.01 2.85 14.55
C LEU A 38 3.63 3.79 13.50
N ALA A 39 3.12 5.00 13.36
CA ALA A 39 3.74 6.01 12.50
C ALA A 39 5.08 6.53 13.05
N GLY A 40 5.27 6.54 14.37
CA GLY A 40 6.56 6.81 15.00
C GLY A 40 7.66 5.81 14.59
N LYS A 41 7.28 4.61 14.14
CA LYS A 41 8.20 3.60 13.59
C LYS A 41 8.50 3.78 12.09
N GLU A 42 8.19 4.95 11.53
CA GLU A 42 8.36 5.29 10.09
C GLU A 42 7.64 4.36 9.10
N LEU A 43 6.58 3.69 9.57
CA LEU A 43 5.75 2.82 8.73
C LEU A 43 4.82 3.65 7.82
N THR A 44 4.61 3.16 6.60
CA THR A 44 3.62 3.74 5.68
C THR A 44 2.21 3.33 6.08
N SER A 45 1.19 4.08 5.67
CA SER A 45 -0.21 3.79 6.00
C SER A 45 -0.68 2.39 5.62
N GLU A 46 -0.14 1.84 4.53
CA GLU A 46 -0.39 0.46 4.09
C GLU A 46 0.08 -0.54 5.15
N LYS A 47 1.34 -0.41 5.59
CA LYS A 47 1.94 -1.27 6.62
C LYS A 47 1.29 -1.10 7.98
N ILE A 48 0.93 0.13 8.34
CA ILE A 48 0.16 0.42 9.56
C ILE A 48 -1.17 -0.33 9.52
N GLY A 49 -1.89 -0.28 8.39
CA GLY A 49 -3.14 -1.01 8.21
C GLY A 49 -2.98 -2.53 8.27
N GLU A 50 -1.88 -3.07 7.74
CA GLU A 50 -1.55 -4.49 7.84
C GLU A 50 -1.29 -4.92 9.30
N GLU A 51 -0.51 -4.11 10.04
CA GLU A 51 -0.17 -4.39 11.43
C GLU A 51 -1.40 -4.35 12.35
N LEU A 52 -2.27 -3.35 12.15
CA LEU A 52 -3.54 -3.26 12.86
C LEU A 52 -4.43 -4.47 12.60
N ARG A 53 -4.47 -4.95 11.36
CA ARG A 53 -5.22 -6.17 11.00
C ARG A 53 -4.64 -7.43 11.66
N LYS A 54 -3.32 -7.53 11.80
CA LYS A 54 -2.69 -8.64 12.54
C LYS A 54 -3.09 -8.64 14.02
N GLN A 55 -3.32 -7.46 14.58
CA GLN A 55 -3.84 -7.27 15.94
C GLN A 55 -5.39 -7.39 16.02
N GLY A 56 -6.07 -7.75 14.94
CA GLY A 56 -7.52 -7.88 14.87
C GLY A 56 -8.30 -6.56 14.79
N ILE A 57 -7.61 -5.43 14.61
CA ILE A 57 -8.21 -4.09 14.52
C ILE A 57 -8.45 -3.76 13.04
N HIS A 58 -9.71 -3.71 12.59
CA HIS A 58 -10.00 -3.36 11.21
C HIS A 58 -10.23 -1.84 11.03
N PRO A 59 -9.42 -1.12 10.21
CA PRO A 59 -9.56 0.34 10.01
C PRO A 59 -10.91 0.84 9.47
N LYS A 60 -11.81 -0.06 9.06
CA LYS A 60 -13.17 0.29 8.59
C LYS A 60 -14.17 0.44 9.73
N GLU A 61 -13.84 -0.08 10.91
CA GLU A 61 -14.67 0.00 12.10
C GLU A 61 -14.58 1.37 12.78
N TYR A 62 -13.66 2.21 12.31
CA TYR A 62 -13.34 3.53 12.84
C TYR A 62 -13.65 4.62 11.80
N GLU A 63 -14.00 5.81 12.28
CA GLU A 63 -14.51 6.89 11.42
C GLU A 63 -13.43 7.51 10.52
N LYS A 64 -12.20 7.66 11.06
CA LYS A 64 -11.10 8.33 10.39
C LYS A 64 -10.18 7.32 9.69
N LYS A 65 -9.88 7.61 8.42
CA LYS A 65 -8.82 6.90 7.68
C LYS A 65 -7.45 7.20 8.30
N ILE A 66 -6.53 6.24 8.23
CA ILE A 66 -5.13 6.38 8.68
C ILE A 66 -4.47 7.62 8.05
N SER A 67 -4.71 7.91 6.76
CA SER A 67 -4.18 9.11 6.10
C SER A 67 -4.63 10.42 6.76
N LYS A 68 -5.89 10.49 7.21
CA LYS A 68 -6.43 11.66 7.91
C LYS A 68 -5.90 11.80 9.34
N ILE A 69 -5.57 10.68 9.99
CA ILE A 69 -4.97 10.67 11.34
C ILE A 69 -3.53 11.17 11.28
N LEU A 70 -2.78 10.77 10.25
CA LEU A 70 -1.37 11.11 10.11
C LEU A 70 -1.10 12.53 9.61
N LYS A 71 -2.04 13.15 8.87
CA LYS A 71 -1.94 14.53 8.35
C LYS A 71 -0.57 14.77 7.70
N ASP A 72 0.26 15.62 8.29
CA ASP A 72 1.56 16.05 7.75
C ASP A 72 2.62 14.95 7.78
N LYS A 73 2.44 13.94 8.64
CA LYS A 73 3.33 12.76 8.72
C LYS A 73 2.97 11.71 7.66
N TYR A 74 1.92 11.93 6.87
CA TYR A 74 1.47 10.96 5.88
C TYR A 74 2.40 10.97 4.65
N ILE A 75 3.12 9.87 4.49
CA ILE A 75 3.85 9.57 3.25
C ILE A 75 3.00 8.65 2.41
N ASN A 76 2.75 9.04 1.15
CA ASN A 76 2.04 8.20 0.21
C ASN A 76 2.83 6.90 -0.05
N PRO A 77 2.27 5.72 0.28
CA PRO A 77 2.97 4.44 0.10
C PRO A 77 3.34 4.18 -1.36
N ASP A 78 2.49 4.55 -2.32
CA ASP A 78 2.71 4.29 -3.74
C ASP A 78 3.93 5.03 -4.26
N LEU A 79 4.07 6.31 -3.89
CA LEU A 79 5.24 7.13 -4.24
C LEU A 79 6.52 6.54 -3.63
N LYS A 80 6.50 6.18 -2.34
CA LYS A 80 7.68 5.61 -1.65
C LYS A 80 8.08 4.26 -2.27
N ASN A 81 7.12 3.40 -2.58
CA ASN A 81 7.37 2.07 -3.14
C ASN A 81 7.93 2.16 -4.58
N ILE A 82 7.37 3.05 -5.40
CA ILE A 82 7.84 3.24 -6.79
C ILE A 82 9.22 3.90 -6.80
N GLN A 83 9.48 4.86 -5.92
CA GLN A 83 10.81 5.45 -5.75
C GLN A 83 11.84 4.38 -5.38
N ALA A 84 11.56 3.54 -4.39
CA ALA A 84 12.45 2.45 -3.99
C ALA A 84 12.69 1.46 -5.14
N LYS A 85 11.67 1.14 -5.94
CA LYS A 85 11.83 0.28 -7.13
C LYS A 85 12.71 0.96 -8.18
N LEU A 86 12.52 2.25 -8.43
CA LEU A 86 13.31 3.02 -9.38
C LEU A 86 14.79 3.03 -8.99
N GLU A 87 15.10 3.29 -7.72
CA GLU A 87 16.48 3.28 -7.20
C GLU A 87 17.15 1.92 -7.36
N ARG A 88 16.44 0.82 -7.05
CA ARG A 88 16.97 -0.54 -7.26
C ARG A 88 17.31 -0.81 -8.72
N VAL A 89 16.41 -0.45 -9.63
CA VAL A 89 16.62 -0.67 -11.08
C VAL A 89 17.73 0.23 -11.62
N LYS A 90 17.81 1.49 -11.16
CA LYS A 90 18.93 2.40 -11.47
C LYS A 90 20.27 1.81 -11.03
N ASN A 91 20.36 1.33 -9.79
CA ASN A 91 21.58 0.74 -9.24
C ASN A 91 21.98 -0.54 -9.98
N HIS A 92 21.01 -1.38 -10.35
CA HIS A 92 21.28 -2.57 -11.14
C HIS A 92 21.79 -2.23 -12.55
N TYR A 93 21.15 -1.30 -13.25
CA TYR A 93 21.57 -0.87 -14.59
C TYR A 93 22.94 -0.18 -14.57
N ALA A 94 23.24 0.62 -13.54
CA ALA A 94 24.53 1.28 -13.40
C ALA A 94 25.70 0.27 -13.37
N LYS A 95 25.49 -0.89 -12.73
CA LYS A 95 26.44 -2.01 -12.72
C LYS A 95 26.43 -2.82 -14.03
N ASN A 96 25.27 -2.92 -14.70
CA ASN A 96 25.04 -3.77 -15.87
C ASN A 96 24.59 -2.96 -17.09
N LYS A 97 25.47 -2.11 -17.62
CA LYS A 97 25.12 -1.16 -18.71
C LYS A 97 24.65 -1.81 -20.02
N GLN A 98 24.96 -3.09 -20.23
CA GLN A 98 24.54 -3.83 -21.42
C GLN A 98 23.09 -4.38 -21.32
N ASP A 99 22.50 -4.39 -20.12
CA ASP A 99 21.13 -4.87 -19.94
C ASP A 99 20.09 -3.84 -20.45
N LYS A 100 19.69 -4.02 -21.70
CA LYS A 100 18.64 -3.23 -22.37
C LYS A 100 17.25 -3.43 -21.74
N ARG A 101 17.01 -4.50 -20.99
CA ARG A 101 15.73 -4.69 -20.27
C ARG A 101 15.70 -3.78 -19.04
N ALA A 102 16.76 -3.77 -18.25
CA ALA A 102 16.89 -2.87 -17.10
C ALA A 102 16.80 -1.39 -17.52
N MET A 103 17.42 -1.01 -18.65
CA MET A 103 17.29 0.35 -19.20
C MET A 103 15.82 0.73 -19.46
N ARG A 104 15.07 -0.12 -20.19
CA ARG A 104 13.66 0.13 -20.51
C ARG A 104 12.77 0.15 -19.27
N GLU A 105 13.02 -0.74 -18.31
CA GLU A 105 12.26 -0.79 -17.06
C GLU A 105 12.54 0.45 -16.19
N LYS A 106 13.78 0.93 -16.13
CA LYS A 106 14.13 2.20 -15.46
C LYS A 106 13.31 3.35 -16.01
N ASP A 107 13.24 3.49 -17.34
CA ASP A 107 12.51 4.58 -18.00
C ASP A 107 10.98 4.44 -17.81
N ARG A 108 10.45 3.22 -17.87
CA ARG A 108 9.04 2.94 -17.59
C ARG A 108 8.64 3.32 -16.17
N ILE A 109 9.42 2.88 -15.18
CA ILE A 109 9.16 3.19 -13.76
C ILE A 109 9.29 4.70 -13.52
N PHE A 110 10.27 5.34 -14.15
CA PHE A 110 10.44 6.80 -14.06
C PHE A 110 9.21 7.55 -14.60
N ALA A 111 8.69 7.15 -15.76
CA ALA A 111 7.47 7.74 -16.31
C ALA A 111 6.26 7.54 -15.40
N GLN A 112 6.11 6.36 -14.79
CA GLN A 112 5.06 6.09 -13.81
C GLN A 112 5.21 6.97 -12.56
N PHE A 113 6.42 7.09 -12.03
CA PHE A 113 6.73 7.94 -10.88
C PHE A 113 6.40 9.41 -11.15
N LYS A 114 6.77 9.93 -12.34
CA LYS A 114 6.48 11.30 -12.76
C LYS A 114 4.97 11.57 -12.80
N LYS A 115 4.19 10.68 -13.43
CA LYS A 115 2.72 10.81 -13.49
C LYS A 115 2.07 10.83 -12.11
N LEU A 116 2.55 10.00 -11.18
CA LEU A 116 2.03 9.98 -9.82
C LEU A 116 2.40 11.22 -9.03
N LYS A 117 3.63 11.73 -9.17
CA LYS A 117 4.03 13.01 -8.58
C LYS A 117 3.12 14.16 -9.03
N GLU A 118 2.85 14.24 -10.33
CA GLU A 118 1.98 15.23 -10.93
C GLU A 118 0.54 15.13 -10.39
N TYR A 119 -0.02 13.92 -10.35
CA TYR A 119 -1.35 13.68 -9.78
C TYR A 119 -1.47 14.13 -8.32
N HIS A 120 -0.43 13.87 -7.51
CA HIS A 120 -0.40 14.27 -6.11
C HIS A 120 0.08 15.70 -5.88
N GLN A 121 0.38 16.46 -6.94
CA GLN A 121 0.92 17.83 -6.88
C GLN A 121 2.18 17.95 -6.00
N VAL A 122 2.95 16.86 -5.91
CA VAL A 122 4.21 16.82 -5.18
C VAL A 122 5.29 17.23 -6.17
N SER A 123 5.60 18.54 -6.18
CA SER A 123 6.64 19.14 -7.03
C SER A 123 8.04 18.61 -6.69
#